data_AF-A0A3B0T7I3-F1
#
_entry.id   AF-A0A3B0T7I3-F1
#
_cell.length_a   1.000
_cell.length_b   1.000
_cell.length_c   1.000
_cell.angle_alpha   90.00
_cell.angle_beta   90.00
_cell.angle_gamma   90.00
#
_symmetry.space_group_name_H-M   'P 1'
#
loop_
_entity.id
_entity.type
_entity.pdbx_description
1 polymer ?
#
loop_
_entity_poly.entity_id
_entity_poly.type
_entity_poly.pdbx_seq_one_letter_code
_entity_poly.pdbx_strand_id
1 'polypeptide(L)'
;MNFGAITRGMISYLKGYDGVEIHLGHQIEDLNKKEDGSWKIESTDLHTGEEKTIHSDFVFIGAGGGALKLLEKSDIPEGDGYGGFPVGGQFLKCNNKEVILKHEAKVYGKAEEGSPPMSVPHLDTRMLNGKRSLLFGPYAGFSTKFLKNGSYLDLPLSLDAHNIFPMISAGLHNQST
;
A
#
# COMPACT_ATOMS: atom_id res chain seq x y z
N MET A 1 12.28 -11.58 6.11
CA MET A 1 10.87 -11.87 6.44
C MET A 1 10.06 -11.99 5.16
N ASN A 2 9.15 -12.97 5.04
CA ASN A 2 8.28 -13.15 3.87
C ASN A 2 6.86 -12.66 4.19
N PHE A 3 6.57 -11.39 3.90
CA PHE A 3 5.27 -10.78 4.20
C PHE A 3 4.10 -11.48 3.51
N GLY A 4 4.28 -11.99 2.30
CA GLY A 4 3.21 -12.73 1.60
C GLY A 4 2.83 -14.02 2.32
N ALA A 5 3.81 -14.72 2.92
CA ALA A 5 3.52 -15.91 3.72
C ALA A 5 2.77 -15.55 5.01
N ILE A 6 3.16 -14.46 5.67
CA ILE A 6 2.48 -13.95 6.87
C ILE A 6 1.02 -13.59 6.55
N THR A 7 0.78 -12.80 5.50
CA THR A 7 -0.58 -12.39 5.09
C THR A 7 -1.45 -13.60 4.77
N ARG A 8 -0.92 -14.61 4.04
CA ARG A 8 -1.67 -15.84 3.77
C ARG A 8 -1.98 -16.64 5.05
N GLY A 9 -1.03 -16.69 5.99
CA GLY A 9 -1.25 -17.30 7.30
C GLY A 9 -2.37 -16.62 8.08
N MET A 10 -2.37 -15.29 8.12
CA MET A 10 -3.43 -14.49 8.78
C MET A 10 -4.80 -14.72 8.12
N ILE A 11 -4.89 -14.67 6.78
CA ILE A 11 -6.13 -14.96 6.06
C ILE A 11 -6.61 -16.38 6.35
N SER A 12 -5.72 -17.37 6.31
CA SER A 12 -6.08 -18.77 6.58
C SER A 12 -6.60 -18.97 8.00
N TYR A 13 -6.04 -18.23 8.97
CA TYR A 13 -6.49 -18.26 10.36
C TYR A 13 -7.90 -17.66 10.49
N LEU A 14 -8.14 -16.51 9.86
CA LEU A 14 -9.44 -15.83 9.88
C LEU A 14 -10.56 -16.65 9.23
N LYS A 15 -10.26 -17.42 8.18
CA LYS A 15 -11.24 -18.34 7.55
C LYS A 15 -11.78 -19.42 8.50
N GLY A 16 -11.10 -19.70 9.60
CA GLY A 16 -11.53 -20.70 10.58
C GLY A 16 -12.50 -20.16 11.63
N TYR A 17 -12.83 -18.88 11.61
CA TYR A 17 -13.74 -18.25 12.57
C TYR A 17 -15.15 -18.14 12.05
N ASP A 18 -16.12 -18.50 12.89
CA ASP A 18 -17.53 -18.28 12.62
C ASP A 18 -17.82 -16.78 12.51
N GLY A 19 -18.65 -16.41 11.53
CA GLY A 19 -19.03 -15.01 11.26
C GLY A 19 -18.00 -14.20 10.47
N VAL A 20 -16.91 -14.81 9.99
CA VAL A 20 -15.94 -14.14 9.11
C VAL A 20 -16.07 -14.64 7.69
N GLU A 21 -16.41 -13.74 6.77
CA GLU A 21 -16.39 -14.00 5.34
C GLU A 21 -15.21 -13.32 4.67
N ILE A 22 -14.56 -14.01 3.74
CA ILE A 22 -13.42 -13.48 2.99
C ILE A 22 -13.68 -13.61 1.50
N HIS A 23 -13.88 -12.45 0.86
CA HIS A 23 -14.09 -12.31 -0.56
C HIS A 23 -12.80 -11.81 -1.22
N LEU A 24 -12.08 -12.73 -1.89
CA LEU A 24 -10.89 -12.39 -2.67
C LEU A 24 -11.27 -12.09 -4.12
N GLY A 25 -10.48 -11.27 -4.82
CA GLY A 25 -10.77 -10.90 -6.20
C GLY A 25 -12.01 -10.03 -6.36
N HIS A 26 -12.46 -9.40 -5.28
CA HIS A 26 -13.53 -8.40 -5.29
C HIS A 26 -12.91 -7.02 -5.19
N GLN A 27 -13.34 -6.10 -6.06
CA GLN A 27 -12.93 -4.71 -6.04
C GLN A 27 -14.07 -3.87 -5.49
N ILE A 28 -13.76 -2.90 -4.62
CA ILE A 28 -14.75 -1.94 -4.11
C ILE A 28 -14.84 -0.78 -5.11
N GLU A 29 -16.03 -0.59 -5.66
CA GLU A 29 -16.32 0.44 -6.65
C GLU A 29 -16.88 1.71 -6.02
N ASP A 30 -17.66 1.61 -4.94
CA ASP A 30 -18.17 2.80 -4.27
C ASP A 30 -18.51 2.56 -2.79
N LEU A 31 -18.51 3.63 -2.01
CA LEU A 31 -18.80 3.64 -0.57
C LEU A 31 -19.73 4.80 -0.24
N ASN A 32 -21.00 4.52 0.04
CA ASN A 32 -21.96 5.56 0.36
C ASN A 32 -22.48 5.42 1.80
N LYS A 33 -22.26 6.44 2.62
CA LYS A 33 -22.82 6.51 3.98
C LYS A 33 -24.24 7.05 3.91
N LYS A 34 -25.20 6.25 4.35
CA LYS A 34 -26.63 6.61 4.38
C LYS A 34 -26.93 7.55 5.53
N GLU A 35 -28.09 8.21 5.43
CA GLU A 35 -28.60 9.13 6.46
C GLU A 35 -28.79 8.46 7.83
N ASP A 36 -29.09 7.14 7.86
CA ASP A 36 -29.22 6.34 9.08
C ASP A 36 -27.87 5.96 9.71
N GLY A 37 -26.76 6.34 9.08
CA GLY A 37 -25.39 6.04 9.52
C GLY A 37 -24.82 4.72 9.00
N SER A 38 -25.64 3.86 8.37
CA SER A 38 -25.18 2.63 7.75
C SER A 38 -24.47 2.91 6.42
N TRP A 39 -23.75 1.90 5.92
CA TRP A 39 -23.01 1.97 4.67
C TRP A 39 -23.66 1.11 3.59
N LYS A 40 -23.68 1.64 2.36
CA LYS A 40 -23.87 0.90 1.13
C LYS A 40 -22.51 0.80 0.44
N ILE A 41 -22.09 -0.43 0.15
CA ILE A 41 -20.79 -0.74 -0.45
C ILE A 41 -21.05 -1.42 -1.77
N GLU A 42 -20.53 -0.87 -2.86
CA GLU A 42 -20.64 -1.47 -4.19
C GLU A 42 -19.33 -2.19 -4.51
N SER A 43 -19.44 -3.45 -4.95
CA SER A 43 -18.29 -4.27 -5.25
C SER A 43 -18.47 -5.11 -6.51
N THR A 44 -17.41 -5.28 -7.27
CA THR A 44 -17.38 -6.10 -8.48
C THR A 44 -16.48 -7.30 -8.28
N ASP A 45 -16.98 -8.51 -8.56
CA ASP A 45 -16.14 -9.71 -8.68
C ASP A 45 -15.34 -9.62 -9.97
N LEU A 46 -14.01 -9.56 -9.86
CA LEU A 46 -13.11 -9.38 -10.99
C LEU A 46 -13.01 -10.61 -11.91
N HIS A 47 -13.48 -11.78 -11.48
CA HIS A 47 -13.48 -12.99 -12.29
C HIS A 47 -14.74 -13.12 -13.15
N THR A 48 -15.89 -12.72 -12.60
CA THR A 48 -17.20 -12.88 -13.26
C THR A 48 -17.74 -11.57 -13.85
N GLY A 49 -17.26 -10.42 -13.35
CA GLY A 49 -17.82 -9.09 -13.63
C GLY A 49 -19.15 -8.82 -12.91
N GLU A 50 -19.56 -9.68 -11.98
CA GLU A 50 -20.80 -9.52 -11.22
C GLU A 50 -20.68 -8.38 -10.21
N GLU A 51 -21.65 -7.46 -10.23
CA GLU A 51 -21.78 -6.38 -9.26
C GLU A 51 -22.63 -6.83 -8.06
N LYS A 52 -22.19 -6.47 -6.86
CA LYS A 52 -22.83 -6.77 -5.58
C LYS A 52 -22.94 -5.52 -4.75
N THR A 53 -24.07 -5.37 -4.06
CA THR A 53 -24.28 -4.34 -3.05
C THR A 53 -24.26 -5.00 -1.67
N ILE A 54 -23.41 -4.48 -0.78
CA ILE A 54 -23.24 -4.94 0.60
C ILE A 54 -23.68 -3.81 1.54
N HIS A 55 -24.36 -4.17 2.63
CA HIS A 55 -24.74 -3.24 3.68
C HIS A 55 -23.97 -3.55 4.97
N SER A 56 -23.46 -2.51 5.64
CA SER A 56 -22.71 -2.65 6.89
C SER A 56 -22.93 -1.45 7.80
N ASP A 57 -22.96 -1.66 9.11
CA ASP A 57 -22.99 -0.57 10.09
C ASP A 57 -21.64 0.14 10.21
N PHE A 58 -20.56 -0.53 9.81
CA PHE A 58 -19.19 -0.02 9.94
C PHE A 58 -18.29 -0.44 8.78
N VAL A 59 -17.38 0.46 8.37
CA VAL A 59 -16.40 0.22 7.30
C VAL A 59 -15.01 0.58 7.81
N PHE A 60 -14.07 -0.34 7.64
CA PHE A 60 -12.64 -0.10 7.90
C PHE A 60 -11.85 -0.16 6.59
N ILE A 61 -11.19 0.94 6.20
CA ILE A 61 -10.41 1.02 4.97
C ILE A 61 -8.95 0.60 5.24
N GLY A 62 -8.67 -0.69 5.06
CA GLY A 62 -7.33 -1.29 5.18
C GLY A 62 -6.56 -1.41 3.86
N ALA A 63 -6.75 -0.51 2.90
CA ALA A 63 -6.34 -0.71 1.50
C ALA A 63 -4.90 -0.29 1.15
N GLY A 64 -4.05 0.02 2.15
CA GLY A 64 -2.67 0.46 1.91
C GLY A 64 -2.63 1.70 1.00
N GLY A 65 -1.84 1.66 -0.08
CA GLY A 65 -1.78 2.76 -1.05
C GLY A 65 -3.12 3.09 -1.75
N GLY A 66 -4.07 2.14 -1.80
CA GLY A 66 -5.41 2.36 -2.34
C GLY A 66 -6.39 3.02 -1.37
N ALA A 67 -5.98 3.31 -0.13
CA ALA A 67 -6.88 3.85 0.89
C ALA A 67 -7.40 5.24 0.54
N LEU A 68 -6.56 6.12 -0.03
CA LEU A 68 -6.97 7.48 -0.36
C LEU A 68 -8.14 7.50 -1.35
N LYS A 69 -8.09 6.68 -2.40
CA LYS A 69 -9.17 6.61 -3.39
C LYS A 69 -10.49 6.13 -2.78
N LEU A 70 -10.44 5.21 -1.82
CA LEU A 70 -11.64 4.74 -1.12
C LEU A 70 -12.14 5.77 -0.10
N LEU A 71 -11.24 6.55 0.49
CA LEU A 71 -11.59 7.66 1.37
C LEU A 71 -12.28 8.79 0.58
N GLU A 72 -11.74 9.16 -0.59
CA GLU A 72 -12.37 10.11 -1.52
C GLU A 72 -13.77 9.63 -1.94
N LYS A 73 -13.91 8.36 -2.34
CA LYS A 73 -15.23 7.77 -2.68
C LYS A 73 -16.23 7.75 -1.52
N SER A 74 -15.76 7.82 -0.27
CA SER A 74 -16.65 7.75 0.88
C SER A 74 -17.40 9.04 1.18
N ASP A 75 -16.99 10.16 0.57
CA ASP A 75 -17.54 11.52 0.76
C ASP A 75 -17.68 11.94 2.23
N ILE A 76 -16.88 11.35 3.13
CA ILE A 76 -16.85 11.77 4.54
C ILE A 76 -15.98 13.03 4.69
N PRO A 77 -16.38 13.98 5.54
CA PRO A 77 -15.66 15.25 5.71
C PRO A 77 -14.23 15.06 6.22
N GLU A 78 -13.94 13.97 6.94
CA GLU A 78 -12.59 13.63 7.38
C GLU A 78 -11.66 13.23 6.24
N GLY A 79 -12.20 12.91 5.05
CA GLY A 79 -11.41 12.65 3.84
C GLY A 79 -10.85 13.93 3.19
N ASP A 80 -11.46 15.08 3.48
CA ASP A 80 -11.08 16.35 2.88
C ASP A 80 -9.66 16.78 3.30
N GLY A 81 -8.87 17.25 2.32
CA GLY A 81 -7.53 17.77 2.56
C GLY A 81 -6.44 16.71 2.69
N TYR A 82 -6.75 15.42 2.57
CA TYR A 82 -5.74 14.36 2.43
C TYR A 82 -5.31 14.21 0.97
N GLY A 83 -4.00 14.11 0.76
CA GLY A 83 -3.38 13.88 -0.55
C GLY A 83 -2.33 12.77 -0.47
N GLY A 84 -2.25 11.96 -1.51
CA GLY A 84 -1.35 10.81 -1.57
C GLY A 84 -0.11 11.13 -2.36
N PHE A 85 1.04 11.24 -1.71
CA PHE A 85 2.32 11.38 -2.40
C PHE A 85 2.96 9.99 -2.60
N PRO A 86 3.04 9.47 -3.84
CA PRO A 86 3.42 8.08 -4.04
C PRO A 86 4.95 7.93 -4.04
N VAL A 87 5.48 7.61 -2.85
CA VAL A 87 6.91 7.28 -2.67
C VAL A 87 7.10 5.78 -2.81
N GLY A 88 7.85 5.36 -3.82
CA GLY A 88 8.23 3.97 -4.05
C GLY A 88 9.60 3.65 -3.47
N GLY A 89 9.77 2.43 -2.97
CA GLY A 89 11.07 1.87 -2.60
C GLY A 89 11.43 0.69 -3.49
N GLN A 90 12.53 0.80 -4.25
CA GLN A 90 13.04 -0.29 -5.07
C GLN A 90 14.22 -0.98 -4.38
N PHE A 91 14.34 -2.29 -4.59
CA PHE A 91 15.45 -3.09 -4.05
C PHE A 91 16.11 -3.87 -5.18
N LEU A 92 17.44 -3.80 -5.26
CA LEU A 92 18.23 -4.69 -6.10
C LEU A 92 18.35 -6.04 -5.40
N LYS A 93 18.25 -7.13 -6.17
CA LYS A 93 18.39 -8.50 -5.66
C LYS A 93 19.70 -9.11 -6.11
N CYS A 94 20.50 -9.57 -5.17
CA CYS A 94 21.69 -10.36 -5.47
C CYS A 94 21.29 -11.79 -5.87
N ASN A 95 21.86 -12.29 -6.96
CA ASN A 95 21.69 -13.68 -7.43
C ASN A 95 22.94 -14.55 -7.21
N ASN A 96 24.04 -13.98 -6.72
CA ASN A 96 25.28 -14.71 -6.45
C ASN A 96 25.20 -15.43 -5.10
N LYS A 97 25.13 -16.77 -5.13
CA LYS A 97 25.01 -17.61 -3.93
C LYS A 97 26.19 -17.47 -2.97
N GLU A 98 27.41 -17.34 -3.48
CA GLU A 98 28.61 -17.22 -2.65
C GLU A 98 28.57 -15.94 -1.80
N VAL A 99 28.10 -14.84 -2.40
CA VAL A 99 27.93 -13.56 -1.70
C VAL A 99 26.80 -13.63 -0.68
N ILE A 100 25.66 -14.24 -1.05
CA ILE A 100 24.51 -14.40 -0.16
C ILE A 100 24.86 -15.20 1.10
N LEU A 101 25.66 -16.26 0.98
CA LEU A 101 26.03 -17.11 2.12
C LEU A 101 26.99 -16.41 3.08
N LYS A 102 27.83 -15.49 2.58
CA LYS A 102 28.77 -14.70 3.41
C LYS A 102 28.07 -13.61 4.23
N HIS A 103 26.81 -13.27 3.93
CA HIS A 103 26.11 -12.18 4.59
C HIS A 103 24.88 -12.68 5.37
N GLU A 104 24.89 -12.49 6.70
CA GLU A 104 23.84 -13.00 7.59
C GLU A 104 23.01 -11.92 8.27
N ALA A 105 23.57 -10.71 8.37
CA ALA A 105 22.96 -9.59 9.07
C ALA A 105 22.18 -8.67 8.12
N LYS A 106 21.32 -7.85 8.71
CA LYS A 106 20.79 -6.64 8.08
C LYS A 106 21.70 -5.47 8.47
N VAL A 107 22.30 -4.82 7.49
CA VAL A 107 23.29 -3.75 7.71
C VAL A 107 22.80 -2.47 7.06
N TYR A 108 22.65 -1.43 7.86
CA TYR A 108 22.26 -0.10 7.41
C TYR A 108 23.49 0.71 7.02
N GLY A 109 23.40 1.44 5.91
CA GLY A 109 24.36 2.49 5.63
C GLY A 109 24.32 3.57 6.72
N LYS A 110 25.43 4.30 6.89
CA LYS A 110 25.46 5.48 7.76
C LYS A 110 24.62 6.57 7.11
N ALA A 111 23.61 7.07 7.82
CA ALA A 111 22.86 8.26 7.39
C ALA A 111 23.78 9.49 7.42
N GLU A 112 23.67 10.37 6.42
CA GLU A 112 24.18 11.73 6.56
C GLU A 112 23.39 12.47 7.65
N GLU A 113 24.06 13.38 8.36
CA GLU A 113 23.45 14.14 9.43
C GLU A 113 22.28 14.98 8.89
N GLY A 114 21.07 14.78 9.43
CA GLY A 114 19.84 15.42 8.96
C GLY A 114 19.00 14.61 7.97
N SER A 115 19.48 13.49 7.43
CA SER A 115 18.68 12.62 6.55
C SER A 115 17.63 11.81 7.34
N PRO A 116 16.40 11.63 6.82
CA PRO A 116 15.40 10.77 7.45
C PRO A 116 15.95 9.35 7.66
N PRO A 117 15.90 8.76 8.87
CA PRO A 117 16.58 7.50 9.19
C PRO A 117 16.07 6.28 8.40
N MET A 118 14.97 6.41 7.66
CA MET A 118 14.34 5.34 6.87
C MET A 118 14.74 5.32 5.39
N SER A 119 15.47 6.33 4.88
CA SER A 119 15.81 6.44 3.44
C SER A 119 17.17 5.87 3.06
N VAL A 120 18.00 5.46 4.03
CA VAL A 120 19.37 5.01 3.75
C VAL A 120 19.38 3.60 3.14
N PRO A 121 20.07 3.39 2.00
CA PRO A 121 20.26 2.07 1.45
C PRO A 121 20.92 1.14 2.46
N HIS A 122 20.39 -0.05 2.55
CA HIS A 122 20.83 -1.08 3.47
C HIS A 122 20.89 -2.43 2.75
N LEU A 123 21.81 -3.27 3.22
CA LEU A 123 21.86 -4.67 2.83
C LEU A 123 20.90 -5.44 3.73
N ASP A 124 19.91 -6.06 3.12
CA ASP A 124 18.85 -6.79 3.81
C ASP A 124 18.89 -8.27 3.45
N THR A 125 19.35 -9.09 4.38
CA THR A 125 19.30 -10.56 4.27
C THR A 125 17.90 -11.05 4.67
N ARG A 126 17.22 -11.73 3.74
CA ARG A 126 15.86 -12.27 3.96
C ARG A 126 15.77 -13.74 3.58
N MET A 127 15.00 -14.50 4.36
CA MET A 127 14.52 -15.83 3.96
C MET A 127 13.25 -15.68 3.12
N LEU A 128 13.31 -16.09 1.85
CA LEU A 128 12.21 -16.09 0.89
C LEU A 128 12.01 -17.51 0.37
N ASN A 129 10.83 -18.10 0.62
CA ASN A 129 10.48 -19.48 0.21
C ASN A 129 11.57 -20.50 0.60
N GLY A 130 12.07 -20.42 1.84
CA GLY A 130 13.12 -21.31 2.36
C GLY A 130 14.53 -21.03 1.84
N LYS A 131 14.73 -20.04 0.95
CA LYS A 131 16.03 -19.67 0.40
C LYS A 131 16.51 -18.33 0.97
N ARG A 132 17.78 -18.27 1.38
CA ARG A 132 18.44 -17.01 1.75
C ARG A 132 18.54 -16.13 0.49
N SER A 133 18.15 -14.87 0.61
CA SER A 133 18.20 -13.86 -0.43
C SER A 133 18.81 -12.58 0.14
N LEU A 134 19.65 -11.91 -0.65
CA LEU A 134 20.25 -10.64 -0.27
C LEU A 134 19.68 -9.52 -1.15
N LEU A 135 19.17 -8.47 -0.50
CA LEU A 135 18.60 -7.29 -1.15
C LEU A 135 19.42 -6.05 -0.79
N PHE A 136 19.49 -5.08 -1.70
CA PHE A 136 20.12 -3.78 -1.47
C PHE A 136 19.16 -2.65 -1.83
N GLY A 137 18.93 -1.72 -0.91
CA GLY A 137 17.97 -0.61 -1.04
C GLY A 137 17.44 -0.17 0.33
N PRO A 138 16.37 0.65 0.42
CA PRO A 138 15.55 1.11 -0.68
C PRO A 138 16.28 2.18 -1.49
N TYR A 139 16.17 2.09 -2.81
CA TYR A 139 16.37 3.24 -3.69
C TYR A 139 15.05 3.97 -3.80
N ALA A 140 15.08 5.28 -3.55
CA ALA A 140 13.92 6.13 -3.77
C ALA A 140 13.54 6.05 -5.26
N GLY A 141 12.30 5.66 -5.52
CA GLY A 141 11.70 5.69 -6.83
C GLY A 141 10.40 6.46 -6.78
N PHE A 142 10.18 7.33 -7.75
CA PHE A 142 8.87 7.94 -7.94
C PHE A 142 8.04 7.04 -8.86
N SER A 143 6.79 6.76 -8.48
CA SER A 143 5.83 6.08 -9.34
C SER A 143 4.46 6.72 -9.14
N THR A 144 3.72 6.95 -10.21
CA THR A 144 2.35 7.46 -10.11
C THR A 144 1.32 6.38 -9.77
N LYS A 145 1.75 5.12 -9.59
CA LYS A 145 0.90 3.98 -9.21
C LYS A 145 0.73 3.93 -7.69
N PHE A 146 -0.49 3.78 -7.22
CA PHE A 146 -0.78 3.62 -5.79
C PHE A 146 -0.73 2.16 -5.34
N LEU A 147 -1.02 1.23 -6.25
CA LEU A 147 -0.95 -0.22 -6.02
C LEU A 147 0.13 -0.87 -6.88
N LYS A 148 0.63 -2.05 -6.46
CA LYS A 148 1.65 -2.81 -7.24
C LYS A 148 1.19 -3.10 -8.68
N ASN A 149 -0.09 -3.39 -8.86
CA ASN A 149 -0.76 -3.60 -10.14
C ASN A 149 -1.71 -2.43 -10.49
N GLY A 150 -1.47 -1.23 -9.95
CA GLY A 150 -2.30 -0.04 -10.18
C GLY A 150 -2.03 0.65 -11.50
N SER A 151 -2.75 1.74 -11.77
CA SER A 151 -2.61 2.53 -13.00
C SER A 151 -1.57 3.63 -12.84
N TYR A 152 -0.85 3.94 -13.92
CA TYR A 152 -0.02 5.16 -13.95
C TYR A 152 -0.85 6.46 -13.89
N LEU A 153 -2.17 6.35 -14.08
CA LEU A 153 -3.12 7.44 -13.91
C LEU A 153 -3.64 7.56 -12.46
N ASP A 154 -3.22 6.68 -11.53
CA ASP A 154 -3.73 6.74 -10.14
C ASP A 154 -3.47 8.13 -9.53
N LEU A 155 -2.24 8.65 -9.66
CA LEU A 155 -1.90 9.98 -9.13
C LEU A 155 -2.63 11.14 -9.84
N PRO A 156 -2.64 11.26 -11.19
CA PRO A 156 -3.41 12.31 -11.86
C PRO A 156 -4.91 12.28 -11.55
N LEU A 157 -5.51 11.09 -11.45
CA LEU A 157 -6.94 10.93 -11.19
C LEU A 157 -7.32 11.10 -9.72
N SER A 158 -6.33 11.05 -8.81
CA SER A 158 -6.53 11.39 -7.41
C SER A 158 -6.29 12.87 -7.12
N LEU A 159 -6.12 13.74 -8.13
CA LEU A 159 -5.96 15.17 -7.90
C LEU A 159 -7.32 15.86 -7.97
N ASP A 160 -7.69 16.50 -6.87
CA ASP A 160 -8.88 17.35 -6.70
C ASP A 160 -8.40 18.74 -6.22
N ALA A 161 -9.20 19.79 -6.47
CA ALA A 161 -9.02 21.12 -5.88
C ALA A 161 -8.76 21.10 -4.35
N HIS A 162 -9.31 20.13 -3.62
CA HIS A 162 -9.16 19.96 -2.17
C HIS A 162 -7.82 19.34 -1.75
N ASN A 163 -7.15 18.57 -2.61
CA ASN A 163 -5.89 17.89 -2.28
C ASN A 163 -4.67 18.40 -3.07
N ILE A 164 -4.87 19.23 -4.09
CA ILE A 164 -3.80 19.81 -4.90
C ILE A 164 -2.88 20.72 -4.09
N PHE A 165 -3.43 21.49 -3.13
CA PHE A 165 -2.65 22.37 -2.26
C PHE A 165 -1.74 21.59 -1.29
N PRO A 166 -2.24 20.58 -0.54
CA PRO A 166 -1.40 19.67 0.23
C PRO A 166 -0.31 18.99 -0.61
N MET A 167 -0.65 18.51 -1.82
CA MET A 167 0.29 17.84 -2.72
C MET A 167 1.42 18.74 -3.23
N ILE A 168 1.08 19.97 -3.62
CA ILE A 168 2.07 20.99 -4.02
C ILE A 168 2.93 21.39 -2.83
N SER A 169 2.34 21.59 -1.64
CA SER A 169 3.07 21.92 -0.42
C SER A 169 4.10 20.84 -0.05
N ALA A 170 3.69 19.56 -0.11
CA ALA A 170 4.58 18.42 0.12
C ALA A 170 5.69 18.35 -0.94
N GLY A 171 5.38 18.62 -2.20
CA GLY A 171 6.35 18.68 -3.29
C GLY A 171 7.38 19.80 -3.13
N LEU A 172 6.94 21.01 -2.72
CA LEU A 172 7.81 22.17 -2.48
C LEU A 172 8.69 21.99 -1.25
N HIS A 173 8.18 21.41 -0.16
CA HIS A 173 8.98 21.09 1.02
C HIS A 173 10.01 19.98 0.78
N ASN A 174 9.76 19.09 -0.18
CA ASN A 174 10.69 18.03 -0.59
C ASN A 174 11.55 18.40 -1.82
N GLN A 175 11.56 19.66 -2.27
CA GLN A 175 12.60 20.13 -3.17
C GLN A 175 13.92 20.22 -2.39
N SER A 176 14.73 19.17 -2.51
CA SER A 176 16.13 19.18 -2.08
C SER A 176 16.84 20.35 -2.76
N THR A 177 17.15 21.38 -1.98
CA THR A 177 18.22 22.32 -2.28
C THR A 177 19.52 21.75 -1.71
#